data_AF-A0A284VUD5-F1
#
_entry.id   AF-A0A284VUD5-F1
#
_cell.length_a   1.000
_cell.length_b   1.000
_cell.length_c   1.000
_cell.angle_alpha   90.00
_cell.angle_beta   90.00
_cell.angle_gamma   90.00
#
_symmetry.space_group_name_H-M   'P 1'
#
loop_
_entity.id
_entity.type
_entity.pdbx_description
1 polymer ?
#
loop_
_entity_poly.entity_id
_entity_poly.type
_entity_poly.pdbx_seq_one_letter_code
_entity_poly.pdbx_strand_id
1 'polypeptide(L)' 'MPQNHTGAKKFLKLLDESEKNPIRPRPGFDVKPMEGYPGNTYRLRIGKYRVLYSVDNETKTVRITSVQHRGDAYK' A
#
# COMPACT_ATOMS: atom_id res chain seq x y z
N MET A 1 -11.80 22.52 -10.57
CA MET A 1 -10.49 22.21 -9.97
C MET A 1 -9.99 20.91 -10.56
N PRO A 2 -8.84 20.85 -11.27
CA PRO A 2 -8.37 19.60 -11.84
C PRO A 2 -7.96 18.67 -10.69
N GLN A 3 -8.50 17.45 -10.69
CA GLN A 3 -8.12 16.44 -9.71
C GLN A 3 -6.69 15.98 -10.05
N ASN A 4 -5.69 16.43 -9.30
CA ASN A 4 -4.32 15.96 -9.50
C ASN A 4 -4.26 14.43 -9.23
N HIS A 5 -4.17 13.63 -10.29
CA HIS A 5 -4.03 12.16 -10.29
C HIS A 5 -2.64 11.70 -9.77
N THR A 6 -2.17 12.24 -8.65
CA THR A 6 -0.84 11.92 -8.09
C THR A 6 -0.82 10.58 -7.34
N GLY A 7 -1.99 10.08 -6.90
CA GLY A 7 -2.13 8.84 -6.14
C GLY A 7 -1.92 7.57 -6.99
N ALA A 8 -2.56 7.51 -8.16
CA ALA A 8 -2.49 6.34 -9.06
C ALA A 8 -1.06 6.11 -9.59
N LYS A 9 -0.34 7.16 -9.97
CA LYS A 9 1.08 7.05 -10.38
C LYS A 9 1.98 6.52 -9.26
N LYS A 10 1.75 6.96 -8.02
CA LYS A 10 2.51 6.46 -6.86
C LYS A 10 2.20 5.00 -6.56
N PHE A 11 0.95 4.59 -6.74
CA PHE A 11 0.53 3.21 -6.58
C PHE A 11 1.13 2.28 -7.64
N LEU A 12 1.10 2.68 -8.91
CA LEU A 12 1.76 1.93 -9.99
C LEU A 12 3.27 1.81 -9.76
N LYS A 13 3.91 2.90 -9.31
CA LYS A 13 5.33 2.87 -8.94
C LYS A 13 5.61 1.94 -7.76
N LEU A 14 4.70 1.86 -6.80
CA LEU A 14 4.82 0.88 -5.72
C LEU A 14 4.72 -0.54 -6.25
N LEU A 15 3.75 -0.85 -7.12
CA LEU A 15 3.60 -2.19 -7.69
C LEU A 15 4.89 -2.64 -8.40
N ASP A 16 5.42 -1.78 -9.26
CA ASP A 16 6.64 -1.98 -10.02
C ASP A 16 7.88 -2.17 -9.10
N GLU A 17 7.94 -1.42 -7.99
CA GLU A 17 9.01 -1.54 -7.01
C GLU A 17 8.81 -2.71 -6.03
N SER A 18 7.56 -3.14 -5.80
CA SER A 18 7.20 -4.22 -4.89
C SER A 18 7.47 -5.60 -5.49
N GLU A 19 7.50 -5.71 -6.82
CA GLU A 19 8.08 -6.87 -7.51
C GLU A 19 9.54 -7.07 -7.10
N LYS A 20 10.27 -5.98 -6.83
CA LYS A 20 11.68 -6.03 -6.44
C LYS A 20 11.87 -6.13 -4.93
N ASN A 21 11.09 -5.38 -4.12
CA ASN A 21 11.22 -5.33 -2.66
C ASN A 21 9.94 -4.79 -1.98
N PRO A 22 9.00 -5.65 -1.59
CA PRO A 22 7.65 -5.23 -1.16
C PRO A 22 7.54 -4.65 0.26
N ILE A 23 8.60 -4.72 1.08
CA ILE A 23 8.54 -4.41 2.52
C ILE A 23 9.32 -3.14 2.91
N ARG A 24 10.11 -2.56 2.00
CA ARG A 24 11.06 -1.48 2.36
C ARG A 24 10.37 -0.11 2.48
N PRO A 25 10.48 0.60 3.63
CA PRO A 25 10.02 1.99 3.76
C PRO A 25 10.79 2.93 2.82
N ARG A 26 10.11 3.89 2.20
CA ARG A 26 10.71 4.84 1.23
C ARG A 26 10.15 6.25 1.41
N PRO A 27 10.88 7.31 1.02
CA PRO A 27 10.37 8.68 1.09
C PRO A 27 9.02 8.82 0.38
N GLY A 28 7.97 9.17 1.13
CA GLY A 28 6.61 9.30 0.61
C GLY A 28 5.75 8.02 0.64
N PHE A 29 6.31 6.90 1.09
CA PHE A 29 5.63 5.62 1.30
C PHE A 29 5.91 5.11 2.72
N ASP A 30 4.93 5.28 3.61
CA ASP A 30 5.00 4.76 4.98
C ASP A 30 4.41 3.34 4.98
N VAL A 31 5.30 2.34 4.94
CA VAL A 31 5.00 0.90 5.01
C VAL A 31 5.23 0.45 6.44
N LYS A 32 4.20 -0.11 7.07
CA LYS A 32 4.30 -0.71 8.41
C LYS A 32 3.66 -2.09 8.43
N PRO A 33 4.26 -3.09 9.10
CA PRO A 33 3.59 -4.35 9.36
C PRO A 33 2.34 -4.10 10.23
N MET A 34 1.32 -4.91 10.02
CA MET A 34 0.10 -4.94 10.84
C MET A 34 0.28 -6.02 11.91
N GLU A 35 0.38 -5.60 13.17
CA GLU A 35 0.39 -6.54 14.30
C GLU A 35 -1.00 -7.18 14.47
N GLY A 36 -1.03 -8.49 14.73
CA GLY A 36 -2.27 -9.25 14.95
C GLY A 36 -3.02 -9.67 13.68
N TYR A 37 -2.50 -9.41 12.49
CA TYR A 37 -3.07 -9.91 11.23
C TYR A 37 -2.33 -11.17 10.74
N PRO A 38 -3.05 -12.23 10.32
CA PRO A 38 -2.43 -13.43 9.77
C PRO A 38 -1.80 -13.14 8.41
N GLY A 39 -0.64 -13.74 8.14
CA GLY A 39 0.03 -13.72 6.84
C GLY A 39 0.59 -12.35 6.46
N ASN A 40 1.81 -12.05 6.93
CA ASN A 40 2.71 -10.96 6.48
C ASN A 40 1.95 -9.77 5.86
N THR A 41 1.06 -9.18 6.64
CA THR A 41 0.19 -8.10 6.19
C THR A 41 0.84 -6.77 6.53
N TYR A 42 0.84 -5.87 5.56
CA TYR A 42 1.43 -4.55 5.62
C TYR A 42 0.39 -3.50 5.30
N ARG A 43 0.55 -2.35 5.95
CA ARG A 43 -0.20 -1.14 5.65
C ARG A 43 0.74 -0.14 5.00
N LEU A 44 0.35 0.33 3.82
CA LEU A 44 1.01 1.41 3.11
C LEU A 44 0.17 2.68 3.13
N ARG A 45 0.80 3.82 3.38
CA ARG A 45 0.19 5.14 3.24
C ARG A 45 0.74 5.86 2.02
N ILE A 46 -0.16 6.24 1.10
CA ILE A 46 0.15 7.03 -0.09
C ILE A 46 -0.65 8.34 -0.04
N GLY A 47 -0.07 9.37 0.60
CA GLY A 47 -0.75 10.65 0.78
C GLY A 47 -2.06 10.52 1.57
N LYS A 48 -3.21 10.64 0.87
CA LYS A 48 -4.56 10.49 1.44
C LYS A 48 -5.11 9.06 1.39
N TYR A 49 -4.42 8.10 0.80
CA TYR A 49 -4.89 6.72 0.71
C TYR A 49 -4.12 5.81 1.68
N ARG A 50 -4.82 4.78 2.15
CA ARG A 50 -4.27 3.64 2.89
C ARG A 50 -4.51 2.39 2.08
N VAL A 51 -3.45 1.61 1.87
CA VAL A 51 -3.50 0.32 1.17
C VAL A 51 -3.12 -0.75 2.17
N LEU A 52 -3.95 -1.77 2.33
CA LEU A 52 -3.61 -3.00 3.03
C LEU A 52 -3.26 -4.06 1.99
N TYR A 53 -2.14 -4.73 2.20
CA TYR A 53 -1.69 -5.81 1.33
C TYR A 53 -0.97 -6.88 2.14
N SER A 54 -1.00 -8.12 1.67
CA SER A 54 -0.19 -9.20 2.20
C SER A 54 0.89 -9.62 1.19
N VAL A 55 2.01 -10.09 1.72
CA VAL A 55 3.11 -10.61 0.91
C VAL A 55 3.30 -12.09 1.23
N ASP A 56 3.12 -12.91 0.22
CA ASP A 56 3.50 -14.31 0.26
C ASP A 56 4.87 -14.47 -0.42
N ASN A 57 5.89 -14.78 0.38
CA ASN A 57 7.26 -14.95 -0.11
C ASN A 57 7.47 -16.30 -0.82
N GLU A 58 6.66 -17.31 -0.53
CA GLU A 58 6.77 -18.64 -1.11
C GLU A 58 6.25 -18.62 -2.56
N THR A 59 5.09 -18.01 -2.76
CA THR A 59 4.48 -17.85 -4.09
C THR A 59 4.90 -16.55 -4.79
N LYS A 60 5.74 -15.73 -4.16
CA LYS A 60 6.13 -14.37 -4.61
C LYS A 60 4.93 -13.50 -4.99
N THR A 61 3.82 -13.65 -4.27
CA THR A 61 2.56 -12.98 -4.56
C THR A 61 2.32 -11.82 -3.60
N VAL A 62 2.01 -10.65 -4.16
CA VAL A 62 1.53 -9.49 -3.40
C VAL A 62 0.03 -9.37 -3.59
N ARG A 63 -0.75 -9.53 -2.51
CA ARG A 63 -2.22 -9.46 -2.56
C ARG A 63 -2.72 -8.21 -1.87
N ILE A 64 -3.44 -7.37 -2.60
CA ILE A 64 -4.05 -6.17 -2.04
C ILE A 64 -5.42 -6.53 -1.48
N THR A 65 -5.63 -6.29 -0.19
CA THR A 65 -6.86 -6.65 0.51
C THR A 65 -7.83 -5.48 0.65
N SER A 66 -7.31 -4.24 0.76
CA SER A 66 -8.16 -3.06 0.85
C SER A 66 -7.43 -1.80 0.40
N VAL A 67 -8.16 -0.88 -0.23
CA VAL A 67 -7.71 0.48 -0.53
C VAL A 67 -8.75 1.45 0.01
N GLN A 68 -8.37 2.26 0.99
CA GLN A 68 -9.25 3.21 1.65
C GLN A 68 -8.75 4.63 1.48
N HIS A 69 -9.67 5.57 1.22
CA HIS A 69 -9.37 6.99 1.27
C HIS A 69 -9.51 7.50 2.71
N ARG A 70 -8.56 8.31 3.18
CA ARG A 70 -8.53 8.85 4.56
C ARG A 70 -9.75 9.73 4.88
N GLY A 71 -10.39 10.29 3.85
CA GLY A 71 -11.61 11.09 3.99
C GLY A 71 -12.89 10.28 4.16
N ASP A 72 -12.93 8.99 3.80
CA ASP A 72 -14.13 8.15 3.92
C ASP A 72 -14.32 7.57 5.33
N ALA A 73 -13.44 7.88 6.28
CA ALA A 73 -13.60 7.52 7.69
C ALA A 73 -14.59 8.44 8.44
N TYR A 74 -15.10 9.50 7.80
CA TYR A 74 -16.15 10.36 8.33
C TYR A 74 -17.35 10.36 7.37
N LYS A 75 -18.20 9.35 7.51
CA LYS A 75 -19.63 9.40 7.21
C LYS A 75 -20.37 8.71 8.34
#